data_AF-A0A2J6R6S6-F1
#
_entry.id   AF-A0A2J6R6S6-F1
#
_cell.length_a   1.000
_cell.length_b   1.000
_cell.length_c   1.000
_cell.angle_alpha   90.00
_cell.angle_beta   90.00
_cell.angle_gamma   90.00
#
_symmetry.space_group_name_H-M   'P 1'
#
loop_
_entity.id
_entity.type
_entity.pdbx_description
1 polymer ?
#
loop_
_entity_poly.entity_id
_entity_poly.type
_entity_poly.pdbx_seq_one_letter_code
_entity_poly.pdbx_strand_id
1 'polypeptide(L)'
;MSAIPHTILRDDFKLSTLVYFGAFLQALIFLVAPHRVVAVPVLLVMAGLITKNMLMRFGYLRDPSMDRVYVGRTTAQIVNDDGSVPETPGDKDIVVFLLGSCTNNAMDGRFDADTLEVRDMFGDMWKELSDNREKWGFIGKTGTLLSTDVENTNSAAWISYWRSLEDLQAFAQAEAHQRGFQWYMKGKHPSIGIMHETYVVPAGNWETIYHNFVPFGLGELSTV
;
A
#
# COMPACT_ATOMS: atom_id res chain seq x y z
N MET A 1 -20.88 6.99 -5.63
CA MET A 1 -20.00 6.02 -6.31
C MET A 1 -18.57 6.51 -6.12
N SER A 2 -17.87 6.02 -5.10
CA SER A 2 -16.46 6.35 -4.91
C SER A 2 -15.67 5.77 -6.08
N ALA A 3 -14.78 6.56 -6.67
CA ALA A 3 -13.88 6.07 -7.70
C ALA A 3 -13.05 4.93 -7.10
N ILE A 4 -13.09 3.76 -7.74
CA ILE A 4 -12.21 2.64 -7.39
C ILE A 4 -10.77 3.16 -7.56
N PRO A 5 -9.92 3.14 -6.52
CA PRO A 5 -8.52 3.55 -6.64
C PRO A 5 -7.87 2.80 -7.81
N HIS A 6 -7.28 3.52 -8.76
CA HIS A 6 -6.67 2.95 -9.97
C HIS A 6 -5.63 1.84 -9.72
N THR A 7 -5.10 1.76 -8.50
CA THR A 7 -4.18 0.71 -8.03
C THR A 7 -4.84 -0.65 -7.87
N ILE A 8 -6.13 -0.72 -7.50
CA ILE A 8 -6.82 -1.98 -7.21
C ILE A 8 -6.94 -2.85 -8.47
N LEU A 9 -7.37 -2.27 -9.61
CA LEU A 9 -7.59 -3.04 -10.85
C LEU A 9 -6.31 -3.61 -11.48
N ARG A 10 -5.16 -2.95 -11.32
CA ARG A 10 -3.87 -3.41 -11.87
C ARG A 10 -3.32 -4.59 -11.08
N ASP A 11 -3.48 -4.55 -9.76
CA ASP A 11 -2.80 -5.48 -8.86
C ASP A 11 -3.64 -6.74 -8.60
N ASP A 12 -4.95 -6.70 -8.86
CA ASP A 12 -5.86 -7.84 -8.64
C ASP A 12 -5.88 -8.85 -9.80
N PHE A 13 -5.51 -8.43 -11.01
CA PHE A 13 -5.46 -9.31 -12.18
C PHE A 13 -4.05 -9.35 -12.76
N LYS A 14 -3.58 -10.55 -13.13
CA LYS A 14 -2.33 -10.68 -13.90
C LYS A 14 -2.42 -9.77 -15.13
N LEU A 15 -1.32 -9.07 -15.43
CA LEU A 15 -1.25 -8.19 -16.60
C LEU A 15 -1.67 -8.93 -17.88
N SER A 16 -1.29 -10.21 -18.01
CA SER A 16 -1.72 -11.07 -19.11
C SER A 16 -3.23 -11.24 -19.18
N THR A 17 -3.90 -11.47 -18.06
CA THR A 17 -5.37 -11.58 -17.98
C THR A 17 -6.05 -10.30 -18.45
N LEU A 18 -5.58 -9.13 -18.00
CA LEU A 18 -6.13 -7.84 -18.43
C LEU A 18 -5.92 -7.61 -19.93
N VAL A 19 -4.74 -7.95 -20.45
CA VAL A 19 -4.43 -7.87 -21.88
C VAL A 19 -5.32 -8.82 -22.69
N TYR A 20 -5.49 -10.06 -22.26
CA TYR A 20 -6.37 -11.03 -22.93
C TYR A 20 -7.83 -10.62 -22.89
N PHE A 21 -8.31 -10.10 -21.76
CA PHE A 21 -9.68 -9.60 -21.63
C PHE A 21 -9.92 -8.40 -22.55
N GLY A 22 -8.99 -7.44 -22.57
CA GLY A 22 -9.05 -6.29 -23.49
C GLY A 22 -9.03 -6.73 -24.96
N ALA A 23 -8.15 -7.67 -25.32
CA ALA A 23 -8.07 -8.23 -26.66
C ALA A 23 -9.34 -8.98 -27.07
N PHE A 24 -9.92 -9.76 -26.16
CA PHE A 24 -11.18 -10.49 -26.37
C PHE A 24 -12.35 -9.54 -26.60
N LEU A 25 -12.52 -8.54 -25.73
CA LEU A 25 -13.57 -7.52 -25.89
C LEU A 25 -13.41 -6.76 -27.21
N GLN A 26 -12.18 -6.37 -27.54
CA GLN A 26 -11.85 -5.72 -28.80
C GLN A 26 -12.21 -6.61 -30.00
N ALA A 27 -11.91 -7.92 -29.95
CA ALA A 27 -12.26 -8.88 -30.98
C ALA A 27 -13.78 -9.02 -31.16
N LEU A 28 -14.56 -9.06 -30.06
CA LEU A 28 -16.02 -9.08 -30.13
C LEU A 28 -16.59 -7.82 -30.82
N ILE A 29 -16.03 -6.65 -30.53
CA ILE A 29 -16.46 -5.39 -31.16
C ILE A 29 -16.17 -5.41 -32.67
N PHE A 30 -15.02 -5.97 -33.08
CA PHE A 30 -14.68 -6.14 -34.50
C PHE A 30 -15.66 -7.05 -35.26
N LEU A 31 -16.39 -7.95 -34.59
CA LEU A 31 -17.40 -8.80 -35.22
C LEU A 31 -18.69 -8.05 -35.55
N VAL A 32 -19.03 -7.00 -34.80
CA VAL A 32 -20.33 -6.32 -34.90
C VAL A 32 -20.22 -4.96 -35.62
N ALA A 33 -19.07 -4.29 -35.51
CA ALA A 33 -18.86 -2.94 -36.04
C ALA A 33 -17.82 -2.88 -37.17
N PRO A 34 -17.89 -1.88 -38.07
CA PRO A 34 -16.92 -1.72 -39.14
C PRO A 34 -15.50 -1.55 -38.60
N HIS A 35 -14.56 -2.35 -39.11
CA HIS A 35 -13.16 -2.38 -38.65
C HIS A 35 -12.49 -1.01 -38.53
N ARG A 36 -12.82 -0.06 -39.42
CA ARG A 36 -12.28 1.30 -39.39
C ARG A 36 -12.73 2.08 -38.15
N VAL A 37 -14.00 1.95 -37.77
CA VAL A 37 -14.56 2.65 -36.61
C VAL A 37 -13.98 2.10 -35.31
N VAL A 38 -13.76 0.79 -35.26
CA VAL A 38 -13.25 0.07 -34.08
C VAL A 38 -11.75 0.31 -33.86
N ALA A 39 -10.97 0.40 -34.94
CA ALA A 39 -9.52 0.61 -34.86
C ALA A 39 -9.13 2.05 -34.50
N VAL A 40 -9.92 3.05 -34.91
CA VAL A 40 -9.58 4.47 -34.72
C VAL A 40 -9.34 4.86 -33.26
N PRO A 41 -10.20 4.53 -32.28
CA PRO A 41 -9.96 4.87 -30.88
C PRO A 41 -8.66 4.26 -30.33
N VAL A 42 -8.39 2.99 -30.65
CA VAL A 42 -7.17 2.30 -30.20
C VAL A 42 -5.92 2.97 -30.79
N LEU A 43 -5.94 3.27 -32.09
CA LEU A 43 -4.84 3.95 -32.76
C LEU A 43 -4.62 5.37 -32.21
N LEU A 44 -5.69 6.12 -31.92
CA LEU A 44 -5.61 7.45 -31.33
C LEU A 44 -5.06 7.41 -29.90
N VAL A 45 -5.50 6.47 -29.07
CA VAL A 45 -4.96 6.30 -27.70
C VAL A 45 -3.48 5.92 -27.75
N MET A 46 -3.10 4.96 -28.60
CA MET A 46 -1.70 4.56 -28.77
C MET A 46 -0.84 5.70 -29.30
N ALA A 47 -1.29 6.40 -30.33
CA ALA A 47 -0.61 7.57 -30.86
C ALA A 47 -0.48 8.66 -29.81
N GLY A 48 -1.52 8.91 -29.00
CA GLY A 48 -1.50 9.86 -27.90
C GLY A 48 -0.50 9.49 -26.80
N LEU A 49 -0.46 8.21 -26.38
CA LEU A 49 0.51 7.73 -25.38
C LEU A 49 1.95 7.80 -25.89
N ILE A 50 2.19 7.37 -27.13
CA ILE A 50 3.52 7.48 -27.76
C ILE A 50 3.92 8.95 -27.88
N THR A 51 3.02 9.81 -28.36
CA THR A 51 3.28 11.24 -28.50
C THR A 51 3.57 11.86 -27.14
N LYS A 52 2.76 11.60 -26.12
CA LYS A 52 3.00 12.07 -24.74
C LYS A 52 4.37 11.63 -24.23
N ASN A 53 4.71 10.35 -24.39
CA ASN A 53 6.00 9.81 -23.96
C ASN A 53 7.18 10.39 -24.74
N MET A 54 7.01 10.63 -26.05
CA MET A 54 8.03 11.30 -26.86
C MET A 54 8.18 12.77 -26.48
N LEU A 55 7.07 13.49 -26.22
CA LEU A 55 7.12 14.86 -25.74
C LEU A 55 7.82 14.95 -24.38
N MET A 56 7.60 14.00 -23.46
CA MET A 56 8.36 13.92 -22.20
C MET A 56 9.84 13.65 -22.47
N ARG A 57 10.15 12.64 -23.30
CA ARG A 57 11.54 12.26 -23.62
C ARG A 57 12.34 13.38 -24.29
N PHE A 58 11.72 14.15 -25.18
CA PHE A 58 12.35 15.27 -25.86
C PHE A 58 12.28 16.59 -25.06
N GLY A 59 11.72 16.57 -23.84
CA GLY A 59 11.68 17.72 -22.95
C GLY A 59 10.59 18.75 -23.23
N TYR A 60 9.65 18.45 -24.13
CA TYR A 60 8.49 19.31 -24.43
C TYR A 60 7.37 19.19 -23.38
N LEU A 61 7.30 18.08 -22.65
CA LEU A 61 6.37 17.86 -21.54
C LEU A 61 7.16 17.52 -20.26
N ARG A 62 6.73 18.03 -19.10
CA ARG A 62 7.33 17.69 -17.81
C ARG A 62 7.14 16.19 -17.52
N ASP A 63 8.23 15.51 -17.17
CA ASP A 63 8.19 14.15 -16.64
C ASP A 63 8.00 14.20 -15.11
N PRO A 64 6.87 13.70 -14.58
CA PRO A 64 6.62 13.68 -13.14
C PRO A 64 7.33 12.52 -12.42
N SER A 65 8.07 11.66 -13.12
CA SER A 65 8.69 10.46 -12.53
C SER A 65 9.59 10.75 -11.33
N MET A 66 10.26 11.91 -11.35
CA MET A 66 11.19 12.35 -10.29
C MET A 66 10.54 13.26 -9.24
N ASP A 67 9.26 13.64 -9.39
CA ASP A 67 8.62 14.66 -8.54
C ASP A 67 8.57 14.27 -7.06
N ARG A 68 8.55 12.95 -6.77
CA ARG A 68 8.53 12.42 -5.40
C ARG A 68 9.88 11.84 -4.95
N VAL A 69 10.90 11.93 -5.79
CA VAL A 69 12.23 11.38 -5.48
C VAL A 69 13.04 12.42 -4.73
N TYR A 70 13.51 12.06 -3.55
CA TYR A 70 14.43 12.90 -2.81
C TYR A 70 15.84 12.61 -3.33
N VAL A 71 16.37 13.55 -4.12
CA VAL A 71 17.70 13.44 -4.73
C VAL A 71 18.76 13.72 -3.68
N GLY A 72 19.80 12.89 -3.62
CA GLY A 72 20.82 12.93 -2.58
C GLY A 72 20.59 11.87 -1.49
N ARG A 73 21.40 11.93 -0.43
CA ARG A 73 21.30 11.02 0.71
C ARG A 73 20.46 11.67 1.80
N THR A 74 19.42 10.97 2.27
CA THR A 74 18.58 11.38 3.40
C THR A 74 18.45 10.25 4.41
N THR A 75 17.98 10.59 5.62
CA THR A 75 17.74 9.65 6.72
C THR A 75 16.45 10.05 7.42
N ALA A 76 15.70 9.08 7.93
CA ALA A 76 14.50 9.33 8.73
C ALA A 76 14.90 9.61 10.19
N GLN A 77 14.29 10.64 10.77
CA GLN A 77 14.48 11.03 12.17
C GLN A 77 13.12 11.30 12.81
N ILE A 78 12.88 10.71 13.98
CA ILE A 78 11.65 10.97 14.75
C ILE A 78 11.84 12.27 15.52
N VAL A 79 11.06 13.29 15.18
CA VAL A 79 11.13 14.61 15.83
C VAL A 79 10.87 14.53 17.33
N ASN A 80 11.50 15.42 18.07
CA ASN A 80 11.24 15.65 19.49
C ASN A 80 9.81 16.15 19.72
N ASP A 81 9.33 16.03 20.96
CA ASP A 81 7.96 16.45 21.30
C ASP A 81 7.79 17.98 21.15
N ASP A 82 8.88 18.75 21.10
CA ASP A 82 8.92 20.18 20.78
C ASP A 82 9.00 20.49 19.27
N GLY A 83 9.03 19.45 18.42
CA GLY A 83 9.17 19.55 16.97
C GLY A 83 10.59 19.74 16.45
N SER A 84 11.61 19.78 17.33
CA SER A 84 13.01 19.85 16.92
C SER A 84 13.50 18.52 16.35
N VAL A 85 14.51 18.60 15.48
CA VAL A 85 15.20 17.41 14.95
C VAL A 85 16.19 16.93 16.00
N PRO A 86 16.22 15.64 16.35
CA PRO A 86 17.20 15.11 17.29
C PRO A 86 18.64 15.31 16.79
N GLU A 87 19.55 15.67 17.71
CA GLU A 87 20.97 15.87 17.38
C GLU A 87 21.65 14.54 17.02
N THR A 88 21.23 13.45 17.65
CA THR A 88 21.78 12.11 17.44
C THR A 88 20.79 11.27 16.64
N PRO A 89 21.19 10.75 15.47
CA PRO A 89 20.36 9.84 14.71
C PRO A 89 19.90 8.63 15.51
N GLY A 90 18.60 8.34 15.47
CA GLY A 90 18.06 7.14 16.11
C GLY A 90 18.12 7.17 17.64
N ASP A 91 18.06 8.35 18.25
CA ASP A 91 18.09 8.54 19.72
C ASP A 91 16.80 8.13 20.45
N LYS A 92 15.78 7.68 19.71
CA LYS A 92 14.52 7.17 20.27
C LYS A 92 14.36 5.68 20.07
N ASP A 93 13.73 5.04 21.04
CA ASP A 93 13.20 3.69 20.89
C ASP A 93 12.10 3.68 19.81
N ILE A 94 12.03 2.60 19.05
CA ILE A 94 10.93 2.35 18.12
C ILE A 94 10.43 0.94 18.25
N VAL A 95 9.15 0.76 17.94
CA VAL A 95 8.58 -0.56 17.69
C VAL A 95 8.19 -0.68 16.23
N VAL A 96 8.70 -1.71 15.57
CA VAL A 96 8.34 -2.08 14.21
C VAL A 96 7.37 -3.24 14.28
N PHE A 97 6.18 -3.04 13.71
CA PHE A 97 5.12 -4.04 13.66
C PHE A 97 4.80 -4.37 12.21
N LEU A 98 5.14 -5.59 11.81
CA LEU A 98 4.76 -6.16 10.52
C LEU A 98 3.40 -6.82 10.69
N LEU A 99 2.43 -6.39 9.90
CA LEU A 99 1.10 -6.98 9.84
C LEU A 99 0.88 -7.54 8.44
N GLY A 100 0.44 -8.78 8.35
CA GLY A 100 0.10 -9.43 7.10
C GLY A 100 -1.31 -10.02 7.15
N SER A 101 -1.98 -9.99 6.00
CA SER A 101 -3.23 -10.71 5.79
C SER A 101 -3.22 -11.34 4.40
N CYS A 102 -3.76 -12.54 4.29
CA CYS A 102 -3.94 -13.22 3.02
C CYS A 102 -5.30 -13.93 2.97
N THR A 103 -5.73 -14.24 1.75
CA THR A 103 -6.82 -15.21 1.52
C THR A 103 -6.27 -16.40 0.75
N ASN A 104 -6.51 -17.58 1.30
CA ASN A 104 -6.14 -18.88 0.74
C ASN A 104 -7.22 -19.39 -0.23
N ASN A 105 -8.37 -18.72 -0.35
CA ASN A 105 -9.39 -19.08 -1.33
C ASN A 105 -8.95 -18.64 -2.73
N ALA A 106 -8.74 -19.61 -3.61
CA ALA A 106 -8.27 -19.39 -4.99
C ALA A 106 -9.39 -18.95 -5.96
N MET A 107 -10.67 -19.18 -5.64
CA MET A 107 -11.78 -18.91 -6.58
C MET A 107 -12.34 -17.50 -6.44
N ASP A 108 -12.75 -17.09 -5.24
CA ASP A 108 -13.36 -15.76 -5.01
C ASP A 108 -12.32 -14.69 -4.65
N GLY A 109 -11.11 -15.12 -4.26
CA GLY A 109 -9.96 -14.26 -4.01
C GLY A 109 -10.30 -13.07 -3.12
N ARG A 110 -10.00 -11.85 -3.59
CA ARG A 110 -10.23 -10.58 -2.87
C ARG A 110 -11.70 -10.12 -2.83
N PHE A 111 -12.56 -10.74 -3.63
CA PHE A 111 -13.99 -10.43 -3.69
C PHE A 111 -14.84 -11.36 -2.81
N ASP A 112 -14.19 -12.32 -2.16
CA ASP A 112 -14.78 -13.13 -1.10
C ASP A 112 -15.31 -12.24 0.04
N ALA A 113 -16.49 -12.57 0.57
CA ALA A 113 -17.19 -11.75 1.55
C ALA A 113 -16.35 -11.54 2.83
N ASP A 114 -15.68 -12.58 3.31
CA ASP A 114 -14.84 -12.51 4.50
C ASP A 114 -13.61 -11.62 4.26
N THR A 115 -13.06 -11.67 3.03
CA THR A 115 -11.91 -10.84 2.66
C THR A 115 -12.28 -9.36 2.60
N LEU A 116 -13.47 -9.04 2.08
CA LEU A 116 -13.99 -7.67 2.06
C LEU A 116 -14.26 -7.15 3.48
N GLU A 117 -14.84 -7.98 4.35
CA GLU A 117 -15.10 -7.61 5.74
C GLU A 117 -13.79 -7.35 6.51
N VAL A 118 -12.78 -8.22 6.35
CA VAL A 118 -11.44 -8.05 6.94
C VAL A 118 -10.76 -6.77 6.45
N ARG A 119 -10.85 -6.48 5.15
CA ARG A 119 -10.33 -5.25 4.57
C ARG A 119 -10.97 -4.02 5.21
N ASP A 120 -12.29 -4.02 5.36
CA ASP A 120 -13.02 -2.89 5.92
C ASP A 120 -12.68 -2.71 7.41
N MET A 121 -12.57 -3.79 8.18
CA MET A 121 -12.11 -3.74 9.58
C MET A 121 -10.68 -3.22 9.73
N PHE A 122 -9.74 -3.66 8.88
CA PHE A 122 -8.40 -3.07 8.87
C PHE A 122 -8.43 -1.59 8.48
N GLY A 123 -9.30 -1.21 7.53
CA GLY A 123 -9.52 0.19 7.15
C GLY A 123 -9.94 1.05 8.35
N ASP A 124 -10.89 0.58 9.14
CA ASP A 124 -11.35 1.24 10.36
C ASP A 124 -10.24 1.35 11.42
N MET A 125 -9.47 0.29 11.64
CA MET A 125 -8.34 0.31 12.56
C MET A 125 -7.27 1.32 12.14
N TRP A 126 -6.90 1.33 10.86
CA TRP A 126 -5.93 2.29 10.33
C TRP A 126 -6.42 3.73 10.38
N LYS A 127 -7.72 3.93 10.19
CA LYS A 127 -8.34 5.24 10.36
C LYS A 127 -8.29 5.71 11.82
N GLU A 128 -8.69 4.86 12.76
CA GLU A 128 -8.62 5.18 14.20
C GLU A 128 -7.18 5.52 14.64
N LEU A 129 -6.19 4.75 14.17
CA LEU A 129 -4.78 5.01 14.44
C LEU A 129 -4.30 6.32 13.82
N SER A 130 -4.67 6.60 12.57
CA SER A 130 -4.24 7.82 11.89
C SER A 130 -4.92 9.08 12.45
N ASP A 131 -6.17 8.98 12.91
CA ASP A 131 -6.93 10.10 13.48
C ASP A 131 -6.50 10.39 14.94
N ASN A 132 -5.93 9.39 15.64
CA ASN A 132 -5.55 9.48 17.05
C ASN A 132 -4.07 9.07 17.30
N ARG A 133 -3.16 9.51 16.44
CA ARG A 133 -1.74 9.11 16.44
C ARG A 133 -1.06 9.27 17.79
N GLU A 134 -1.21 10.45 18.41
CA GLU A 134 -0.58 10.76 19.70
C GLU A 134 -1.09 9.87 20.83
N LYS A 135 -2.40 9.63 20.88
CA LYS A 135 -3.05 8.77 21.88
C LYS A 135 -2.53 7.33 21.83
N TRP A 136 -2.30 6.82 20.63
CA TRP A 136 -1.91 5.42 20.40
C TRP A 136 -0.42 5.24 20.17
N GLY A 137 0.40 6.28 20.35
CA GLY A 137 1.83 6.23 20.03
C GLY A 137 2.13 5.80 18.59
N PHE A 138 1.20 5.99 17.66
CA PHE A 138 1.31 5.52 16.29
C PHE A 138 2.05 6.55 15.43
N ILE A 139 3.25 6.19 14.97
CA ILE A 139 4.07 7.03 14.11
C ILE A 139 3.51 7.00 12.68
N GLY A 140 3.15 5.80 12.22
CA GLY A 140 2.51 5.61 10.93
C GLY A 140 2.76 4.23 10.35
N LYS A 141 2.40 4.04 9.08
CA LYS A 141 2.64 2.80 8.35
C LYS A 141 2.91 3.04 6.88
N THR A 142 3.48 2.04 6.22
CA THR A 142 3.58 2.00 4.76
C THR A 142 2.20 1.97 4.10
N GLY A 143 2.17 2.32 2.81
CA GLY A 143 1.12 1.85 1.91
C GLY A 143 0.99 0.32 1.93
N THR A 144 -0.11 -0.18 1.34
CA THR A 144 -0.32 -1.63 1.23
C THR A 144 0.74 -2.25 0.34
N LEU A 145 1.53 -3.16 0.90
CA LEU A 145 2.51 -3.97 0.18
C LEU A 145 1.81 -5.23 -0.30
N LEU A 146 1.94 -5.57 -1.57
CA LEU A 146 1.32 -6.75 -2.16
C LEU A 146 2.39 -7.75 -2.57
N SER A 147 2.19 -9.01 -2.22
CA SER A 147 3.09 -10.09 -2.67
C SER A 147 2.85 -10.43 -4.13
N THR A 148 3.94 -10.60 -4.88
CA THR A 148 3.94 -11.05 -6.28
C THR A 148 4.42 -12.49 -6.46
N ASP A 149 4.85 -13.15 -5.38
CA ASP A 149 5.68 -14.36 -5.45
C ASP A 149 4.86 -15.66 -5.36
N VAL A 150 3.57 -15.56 -5.04
CA VAL A 150 2.63 -16.68 -5.00
C VAL A 150 1.53 -16.50 -6.04
N GLU A 151 1.10 -17.60 -6.64
CA GLU A 151 0.10 -17.59 -7.71
C GLU A 151 -1.27 -17.05 -7.25
N ASN A 152 -1.54 -17.06 -5.93
CA ASN A 152 -2.64 -16.35 -5.29
C ASN A 152 -2.19 -14.96 -4.84
N THR A 153 -2.42 -13.96 -5.69
CA THR A 153 -1.98 -12.56 -5.54
C THR A 153 -2.69 -11.76 -4.43
N ASN A 154 -3.07 -12.39 -3.31
CA ASN A 154 -3.97 -11.79 -2.33
C ASN A 154 -3.36 -11.59 -0.94
N SER A 155 -2.04 -11.69 -0.83
CA SER A 155 -1.34 -11.34 0.41
C SER A 155 -1.02 -9.84 0.42
N ALA A 156 -1.52 -9.17 1.45
CA ALA A 156 -1.22 -7.78 1.77
C ALA A 156 -0.38 -7.73 3.05
N ALA A 157 0.58 -6.81 3.08
CA ALA A 157 1.40 -6.54 4.26
C ALA A 157 1.56 -5.04 4.49
N TRP A 158 1.77 -4.68 5.75
CA TRP A 158 2.06 -3.32 6.19
C TRP A 158 3.19 -3.35 7.19
N ILE A 159 4.12 -2.41 7.05
CA ILE A 159 5.12 -2.12 8.07
C ILE A 159 4.61 -0.89 8.80
N SER A 160 4.40 -1.02 10.11
CA SER A 160 3.97 0.08 10.98
C SER A 160 5.00 0.37 12.05
N TYR A 161 5.06 1.63 12.46
CA TYR A 161 6.03 2.16 13.39
C TYR A 161 5.30 2.80 14.57
N TRP A 162 5.80 2.52 15.76
CA TRP A 162 5.18 2.89 17.02
C TRP A 162 6.24 3.43 17.99
N ARG A 163 5.80 4.31 18.89
CA ARG A 163 6.65 4.95 19.91
C ARG A 163 7.09 3.94 20.98
N SER A 164 6.23 2.99 21.35
CA SER A 164 6.52 1.99 22.38
C SER A 164 5.72 0.70 22.17
N LEU A 165 6.10 -0.36 22.87
CA LEU A 165 5.37 -1.63 22.83
C LEU A 165 4.05 -1.50 23.60
N GLU A 166 4.06 -0.73 24.67
CA GLU A 166 2.92 -0.43 25.53
C GLU A 166 1.81 0.28 24.75
N ASP A 167 2.17 1.24 23.90
CA ASP A 167 1.23 1.96 23.03
C ASP A 167 0.54 1.02 22.02
N LEU A 168 1.32 0.16 21.37
CA LEU A 168 0.81 -0.87 20.45
C LEU A 168 -0.12 -1.85 21.19
N GLN A 169 0.26 -2.30 22.37
CA GLN A 169 -0.56 -3.21 23.18
C GLN A 169 -1.83 -2.53 23.70
N ALA A 170 -1.77 -1.24 24.04
CA ALA A 170 -2.94 -0.46 24.41
C ALA A 170 -3.93 -0.36 23.25
N PHE A 171 -3.47 -0.12 22.03
CA PHE A 171 -4.33 -0.15 20.85
C PHE A 171 -4.92 -1.54 20.58
N ALA A 172 -4.17 -2.61 20.83
CA ALA A 172 -4.69 -3.98 20.68
C ALA A 172 -5.91 -4.26 21.59
N GLN A 173 -6.05 -3.52 22.70
CA GLN A 173 -7.22 -3.57 23.60
C GLN A 173 -8.34 -2.59 23.23
N ALA A 174 -8.11 -1.68 22.27
CA ALA A 174 -9.09 -0.71 21.83
C ALA A 174 -10.27 -1.38 21.11
N GLU A 175 -11.45 -0.75 21.17
CA GLU A 175 -12.67 -1.28 20.56
C GLU A 175 -12.50 -1.57 19.06
N ALA A 176 -11.82 -0.67 18.34
CA ALA A 176 -11.57 -0.81 16.90
C ALA A 176 -10.82 -2.12 16.57
N HIS A 177 -9.77 -2.45 17.33
CA HIS A 177 -9.02 -3.69 17.16
C HIS A 177 -9.82 -4.91 17.67
N GLN A 178 -10.41 -4.82 18.87
CA GLN A 178 -11.14 -5.91 19.50
C GLN A 178 -12.32 -6.40 18.65
N ARG A 179 -12.99 -5.50 17.92
CA ARG A 179 -14.06 -5.87 16.97
C ARG A 179 -13.56 -6.85 15.91
N GLY A 180 -12.44 -6.54 15.26
CA GLY A 180 -11.85 -7.41 14.24
C GLY A 180 -11.27 -8.69 14.82
N PHE A 181 -10.60 -8.61 15.97
CA PHE A 181 -10.06 -9.77 16.67
C PHE A 181 -11.17 -10.76 17.06
N GLN A 182 -12.26 -10.28 17.67
CA GLN A 182 -13.39 -11.11 18.06
C GLN A 182 -14.13 -11.69 16.85
N TRP A 183 -14.23 -10.94 15.75
CA TRP A 183 -14.76 -11.47 14.50
C TRP A 183 -13.91 -12.65 14.00
N TYR A 184 -12.59 -12.49 13.93
CA TYR A 184 -11.69 -13.53 13.43
C TYR A 184 -11.69 -14.78 14.33
N MET A 185 -11.68 -14.58 15.66
CA MET A 185 -11.69 -15.66 16.64
C MET A 185 -12.99 -16.48 16.70
N LYS A 186 -14.08 -16.04 16.06
CA LYS A 186 -15.30 -16.87 15.92
C LYS A 186 -15.09 -18.12 15.06
N GLY A 187 -13.92 -18.26 14.41
CA GLY A 187 -13.50 -19.51 13.78
C GLY A 187 -14.27 -19.89 12.51
N LYS A 188 -14.91 -18.91 11.86
CA LYS A 188 -15.74 -19.13 10.66
C LYS A 188 -15.03 -18.78 9.34
N HIS A 189 -13.73 -18.50 9.37
CA HIS A 189 -13.00 -17.89 8.25
C HIS A 189 -11.73 -18.69 7.87
N PRO A 190 -11.84 -19.98 7.48
CA PRO A 190 -10.67 -20.85 7.24
C PRO A 190 -9.81 -20.42 6.04
N SER A 191 -10.38 -19.59 5.17
CA SER A 191 -9.67 -18.99 4.03
C SER A 191 -8.78 -17.82 4.45
N ILE A 192 -9.02 -17.18 5.60
CA ILE A 192 -8.33 -15.94 5.98
C ILE A 192 -7.11 -16.25 6.84
N GLY A 193 -5.93 -15.88 6.33
CA GLY A 193 -4.68 -15.85 7.09
C GLY A 193 -4.41 -14.45 7.63
N ILE A 194 -3.98 -14.38 8.89
CA ILE A 194 -3.47 -13.15 9.51
C ILE A 194 -2.15 -13.51 10.20
N MET A 195 -1.13 -12.69 10.01
CA MET A 195 0.16 -12.81 10.69
C MET A 195 0.55 -11.46 11.25
N HIS A 196 1.36 -11.48 12.31
CA HIS A 196 2.02 -10.28 12.77
C HIS A 196 3.37 -10.60 13.41
N GLU A 197 4.31 -9.67 13.31
CA GLU A 197 5.62 -9.72 13.93
C GLU A 197 5.89 -8.38 14.63
N THR A 198 6.32 -8.42 15.88
CA THR A 198 6.60 -7.22 16.68
C THR A 198 8.07 -7.19 17.07
N TYR A 199 8.76 -6.11 16.72
CA TYR A 199 10.17 -5.89 17.03
C TYR A 199 10.32 -4.61 17.85
N VAL A 200 10.86 -4.74 19.05
CA VAL A 200 11.26 -3.60 19.89
C VAL A 200 12.72 -3.30 19.59
N VAL A 201 13.00 -2.10 19.10
CA VAL A 201 14.34 -1.67 18.70
C VAL A 201 14.76 -0.48 19.55
N PRO A 202 15.70 -0.67 20.50
CA PRO A 202 16.12 0.42 21.38
C PRO A 202 16.84 1.53 20.60
N ALA A 203 16.87 2.73 21.18
CA ALA A 203 17.65 3.86 20.70
C ALA A 203 19.10 3.45 20.40
N GLY A 204 19.63 3.96 19.28
CA GLY A 204 20.95 3.64 18.75
C GLY A 204 21.06 2.28 18.05
N ASN A 205 20.01 1.44 18.05
CA ASN A 205 20.02 0.13 17.38
C ASN A 205 19.24 0.10 16.06
N TRP A 206 18.96 1.26 15.47
CA TRP A 206 18.37 1.36 14.15
C TRP A 206 18.99 2.50 13.35
N GLU A 207 19.04 2.32 12.04
CA GLU A 207 19.47 3.35 11.09
C GLU A 207 18.59 3.31 9.84
N THR A 208 18.50 4.45 9.15
CA THR A 208 17.84 4.53 7.85
C THR A 208 18.69 5.32 6.88
N ILE A 209 18.82 4.83 5.65
CA ILE A 209 19.57 5.48 4.58
C ILE A 209 18.74 5.41 3.32
N TYR A 210 18.39 6.58 2.79
CA TYR A 210 17.71 6.74 1.51
C TYR A 210 18.65 7.46 0.57
N HIS A 211 18.77 7.01 -0.68
CA HIS A 211 19.60 7.68 -1.69
C HIS A 211 18.90 7.70 -3.03
N ASN A 212 18.55 8.90 -3.52
CA ASN A 212 17.74 9.06 -4.74
C ASN A 212 16.47 8.19 -4.70
N PHE A 213 15.78 8.20 -3.56
CA PHE A 213 14.69 7.28 -3.26
C PHE A 213 13.38 8.04 -3.02
N VAL A 214 12.25 7.42 -3.37
CA VAL A 214 10.93 7.93 -3.01
C VAL A 214 10.70 7.64 -1.52
N PRO A 215 10.17 8.58 -0.71
CA PRO A 215 9.89 8.33 0.70
C PRO A 215 9.10 7.04 0.88
N PHE A 216 9.60 6.17 1.76
CA PHE A 216 9.03 4.86 2.04
C PHE A 216 9.38 4.43 3.47
N GLY A 217 8.49 3.65 4.08
CA GLY A 217 8.66 3.21 5.46
C GLY A 217 8.77 4.41 6.40
N LEU A 218 9.73 4.37 7.32
CA LEU A 218 9.92 5.45 8.28
C LEU A 218 10.20 6.82 7.64
N GLY A 219 10.88 6.86 6.48
CA GLY A 219 11.19 8.09 5.75
C GLY A 219 10.00 8.79 5.12
N GLU A 220 8.86 8.10 4.92
CA GLU A 220 7.60 8.74 4.51
C GLU A 220 6.87 9.38 5.72
N LEU A 221 7.13 8.87 6.92
CA LEU A 221 6.40 9.20 8.14
C LEU A 221 7.14 10.22 9.01
N SER A 222 8.45 10.33 8.79
CA SER A 222 9.37 11.17 9.53
C SER A 222 10.51 11.57 8.58
N THR A 223 10.45 12.78 8.04
CA THR A 223 11.52 13.27 7.16
C THR A 223 11.94 14.67 7.56
N VAL A 224 13.25 14.83 7.75
CA VAL A 224 14.03 16.04 7.51
C VAL A 224 15.15 15.68 6.53
#